data_AF-R7RRS1-F1
#
_entry.id   AF-R7RRS1-F1
#
_cell.length_a   1.000
_cell.length_b   1.000
_cell.length_c   1.000
_cell.angle_alpha   90.00
_cell.angle_beta   90.00
_cell.angle_gamma   90.00
#
_symmetry.space_group_name_H-M   'P 1'
#
loop_
_entity.id
_entity.type
_entity.pdbx_description
1 polymer ?
#
loop_
_entity_poly.entity_id
_entity_poly.type
_entity_poly.pdbx_seq_one_letter_code
_entity_poly.pdbx_strand_id
1 'polypeptide(L)'
;MELNLNELQIDALKEIGNIGAGNAATALSQLINKKVDMSVPQLDILEFSDMIKRVGNEDDEVVAVLLKVFGDIQGNILFLVKNEEAQKFFDTLMFGFSNINEEMFYSMFQEIGNILGNSYLNAVSQITNLSLLLFHQ
;
A
#
# COMPACT_ATOMS: atom_id res chain seq x y z
N MET A 1 8.57 21.21 11.61
CA MET A 1 9.98 20.80 11.76
C MET A 1 10.36 20.25 10.41
N GLU A 2 11.26 20.90 9.66
CA GLU A 2 11.66 20.39 8.34
C GLU A 2 12.40 19.06 8.54
N LEU A 3 11.82 17.98 8.02
CA LEU A 3 12.45 16.66 7.96
C LEU A 3 13.52 16.69 6.86
N ASN A 4 14.74 17.09 7.22
CA ASN A 4 15.89 17.00 6.33
C ASN A 4 16.50 15.60 6.40
N LEU A 5 16.02 14.70 5.55
CA LEU A 5 16.66 13.40 5.34
C LEU A 5 17.87 13.56 4.41
N ASN A 6 18.98 12.92 4.75
CA ASN A 6 20.15 12.85 3.86
C ASN A 6 19.94 11.78 2.76
N GLU A 7 20.78 11.80 1.72
CA GLU A 7 20.69 10.86 0.60
C GLU A 7 20.71 9.39 1.04
N LEU A 8 21.54 9.05 2.03
CA LEU A 8 21.64 7.70 2.56
C LEU A 8 20.34 7.26 3.26
N GLN A 9 19.64 8.17 3.95
CA GLN A 9 18.34 7.89 4.56
C GLN A 9 17.25 7.72 3.50
N ILE A 10 17.27 8.55 2.45
CA ILE A 10 16.34 8.43 1.32
C ILE A 10 16.53 7.09 0.61
N ASP A 11 17.77 6.68 0.36
CA ASP A 11 18.06 5.41 -0.28
C ASP A 11 17.72 4.21 0.63
N ALA A 12 17.93 4.31 1.94
CA ALA A 12 17.46 3.31 2.89
C ALA A 12 15.93 3.16 2.87
N LEU A 13 15.18 4.27 2.78
CA LEU A 13 13.72 4.23 2.65
C LEU A 13 13.25 3.63 1.32
N LYS A 14 13.97 3.89 0.22
CA LYS A 14 13.70 3.23 -1.07
C LYS A 14 13.96 1.73 -0.99
N GLU A 15 15.03 1.30 -0.34
CA GLU A 15 15.36 -0.11 -0.15
C GLU A 15 14.28 -0.82 0.69
N ILE A 16 13.84 -0.20 1.79
CA ILE A 16 12.67 -0.66 2.56
C ILE A 16 11.45 -0.81 1.65
N GLY A 17 11.18 0.20 0.81
CA GLY A 17 10.07 0.17 -0.14
C GLY A 17 10.16 -1.00 -1.11
N ASN A 18 11.33 -1.25 -1.71
CA ASN A 18 11.53 -2.35 -2.65
C ASN A 18 11.42 -3.72 -1.98
N ILE A 19 11.96 -3.90 -0.76
CA ILE A 19 11.79 -5.13 0.02
C ILE A 19 10.30 -5.35 0.33
N GLY A 20 9.62 -4.31 0.82
CA GLY A 20 8.18 -4.34 1.11
C GLY A 20 7.36 -4.70 -0.13
N ALA A 21 7.66 -4.10 -1.28
CA ALA A 21 6.99 -4.39 -2.56
C ALA A 21 7.26 -5.82 -3.05
N GLY A 22 8.48 -6.35 -2.91
CA GLY A 22 8.81 -7.73 -3.27
C GLY A 22 8.07 -8.76 -2.41
N ASN A 23 7.97 -8.51 -1.10
CA ASN A 23 7.20 -9.33 -0.17
C ASN A 23 5.70 -9.29 -0.51
N ALA A 24 5.18 -8.09 -0.77
CA ALA A 24 3.81 -7.87 -1.19
C ALA A 24 3.48 -8.58 -2.51
N ALA A 25 4.34 -8.45 -3.52
CA ALA A 25 4.16 -9.12 -4.81
C ALA A 25 4.10 -10.65 -4.63
N THR A 26 4.95 -11.20 -3.76
CA THR A 26 4.94 -12.63 -3.43
C THR A 26 3.60 -13.03 -2.79
N ALA A 27 3.16 -12.32 -1.75
CA ALA A 27 1.92 -12.61 -1.06
C ALA A 27 0.68 -12.45 -1.96
N LEU A 28 0.63 -11.37 -2.76
CA LEU A 28 -0.44 -11.16 -3.74
C LEU A 28 -0.42 -12.26 -4.80
N SER A 29 0.75 -12.65 -5.31
CA SER A 29 0.85 -13.72 -6.33
C SER A 29 0.29 -15.06 -5.85
N GLN A 30 0.48 -15.37 -4.57
CA GLN A 30 -0.09 -16.56 -3.92
C GLN A 30 -1.60 -16.44 -3.78
N LEU A 31 -2.11 -15.25 -3.39
CA LEU A 31 -3.53 -14.99 -3.22
C LEU A 31 -4.29 -15.09 -4.55
N ILE A 32 -3.76 -14.51 -5.63
CA ILE A 32 -4.43 -14.46 -6.93
C ILE A 32 -4.02 -15.58 -7.89
N ASN A 33 -3.12 -16.47 -7.46
CA ASN A 33 -2.52 -17.53 -8.26
C ASN A 33 -2.01 -17.08 -9.64
N LYS A 34 -1.39 -15.90 -9.69
CA LYS A 34 -0.80 -15.29 -10.90
C LYS A 34 0.49 -14.59 -10.53
N LYS A 35 1.45 -14.54 -11.45
CA LYS A 35 2.68 -13.77 -11.24
C LYS A 35 2.32 -12.29 -11.07
N VAL A 36 2.77 -11.70 -9.98
CA VAL A 36 2.69 -10.26 -9.70
C VAL A 36 4.12 -9.73 -9.69
N ASP A 37 4.34 -8.60 -10.36
CA ASP A 37 5.62 -7.91 -10.36
C ASP A 37 5.38 -6.48 -9.85
N MET A 38 6.20 -6.02 -8.91
CA MET A 38 6.05 -4.72 -8.25
C MET A 38 7.42 -4.09 -8.05
N SER A 39 7.49 -2.77 -8.22
CA SER A 39 8.66 -1.96 -7.90
C SER A 39 8.21 -0.66 -7.26
N VAL A 40 9.05 -0.06 -6.42
CA VAL A 40 8.81 1.28 -5.87
C VAL A 40 9.59 2.28 -6.71
N PRO A 41 8.93 2.99 -7.66
CA PRO A 41 9.64 3.79 -8.65
C PRO A 41 10.16 5.12 -8.09
N GLN A 42 9.49 5.71 -7.10
CA GLN A 42 9.81 7.03 -6.55
C GLN A 42 9.49 7.10 -5.06
N LEU A 43 10.24 7.92 -4.33
CA LEU A 43 10.02 8.25 -2.92
C LEU A 43 10.06 9.77 -2.79
N ASP A 44 8.99 10.35 -2.25
CA ASP A 44 8.86 11.77 -1.98
C ASP A 44 8.47 11.99 -0.51
N ILE A 45 9.05 13.01 0.12
CA ILE A 45 8.59 13.51 1.42
C ILE A 45 7.67 14.70 1.14
N LEU A 46 6.40 14.58 1.49
CA LEU A 46 5.38 15.56 1.14
C LEU A 46 4.51 15.90 2.35
N GLU A 47 4.04 17.14 2.35
CA GLU A 47 2.89 17.52 3.18
C GLU A 47 1.63 16.84 2.64
N PHE A 48 0.68 16.55 3.54
CA PHE A 48 -0.55 15.85 3.18
C PHE A 48 -1.33 16.56 2.06
N SER A 49 -1.36 17.89 2.06
CA SER A 49 -2.03 18.69 1.01
C SER A 49 -1.42 18.49 -0.38
N ASP A 50 -0.13 18.22 -0.47
CA ASP A 50 0.55 18.03 -1.76
C ASP A 50 0.46 16.59 -2.24
N MET A 51 0.30 15.62 -1.32
CA MET A 51 -0.05 14.25 -1.67
C MET A 51 -1.41 14.19 -2.38
N ILE A 52 -2.43 14.89 -1.86
CA ILE A 52 -3.78 14.92 -2.47
C ILE A 52 -3.72 15.42 -3.92
N LYS A 53 -2.98 16.50 -4.17
CA LYS A 53 -2.79 17.06 -5.53
C LYS A 53 -2.06 16.12 -6.49
N ARG A 54 -1.28 15.16 -5.97
CA ARG A 54 -0.49 14.20 -6.76
C ARG A 54 -1.29 12.97 -7.18
N VAL A 55 -2.28 12.58 -6.39
CA VAL A 55 -3.10 11.38 -6.63
C VAL A 55 -4.13 11.61 -7.75
N GLY A 56 -4.69 12.81 -7.82
CA GLY A 56 -5.69 13.17 -8.83
C GLY A 56 -6.14 14.61 -8.70
N ASN A 57 -7.12 14.98 -9.52
CA ASN A 57 -7.86 16.23 -9.38
C ASN A 57 -8.86 16.14 -8.21
N GLU A 58 -9.38 17.27 -7.76
CA GLU A 58 -10.36 17.33 -6.66
C GLU A 58 -11.62 16.50 -6.92
N ASP A 59 -11.95 16.27 -8.20
CA ASP A 59 -13.14 15.51 -8.64
C ASP A 59 -12.85 14.03 -8.94
N ASP A 60 -11.60 13.57 -8.83
CA ASP A 60 -11.25 12.18 -9.14
C ASP A 60 -11.68 11.25 -8.00
N GLU A 61 -12.55 10.28 -8.30
CA GLU A 61 -12.91 9.23 -7.35
C GLU A 61 -11.74 8.25 -7.14
N VAL A 62 -11.48 7.92 -5.88
CA VAL A 62 -10.42 6.98 -5.47
C VAL A 62 -10.96 5.93 -4.50
N VAL A 63 -10.39 4.74 -4.59
CA VAL A 63 -10.47 3.72 -3.54
C VAL A 63 -9.34 3.98 -2.55
N ALA A 64 -9.69 4.16 -1.28
CA ALA A 64 -8.75 4.43 -0.21
C ALA A 64 -8.82 3.34 0.87
N VAL A 65 -7.66 2.81 1.25
CA VAL A 65 -7.53 1.89 2.38
C VAL A 65 -6.59 2.54 3.40
N LEU A 66 -7.16 2.90 4.55
CA LEU A 66 -6.44 3.49 5.67
C LEU A 66 -6.13 2.41 6.70
N LEU A 67 -4.84 2.12 6.87
CA LEU A 67 -4.34 1.12 7.81
C LEU A 67 -3.68 1.85 8.98
N LYS A 68 -4.12 1.53 10.19
CA LYS A 68 -3.58 2.13 11.41
C LYS A 68 -2.39 1.31 11.91
N VAL A 69 -1.28 1.98 12.16
CA VAL A 69 -0.03 1.40 12.64
C VAL A 69 0.12 1.66 14.12
N PHE A 70 0.47 0.60 14.85
CA PHE A 70 0.71 0.59 16.29
C PHE A 70 2.07 -0.03 16.60
N GLY A 71 2.50 0.12 17.85
CA GLY A 71 3.77 -0.38 18.37
C GLY A 71 4.69 0.77 18.76
N ASP A 72 5.97 0.64 18.45
CA ASP A 72 6.99 1.63 18.82
C ASP A 72 6.78 2.98 18.11
N ILE A 73 6.15 2.96 16.93
CA ILE A 73 5.71 4.14 16.19
C ILE A 73 4.20 4.03 15.92
N GLN A 74 3.50 5.12 16.18
CA GLN A 74 2.10 5.27 15.80
C GLN A 74 2.00 6.09 14.51
N GLY A 75 1.15 5.65 13.60
CA GLY A 75 0.97 6.31 12.32
C GLY A 75 -0.11 5.65 11.48
N ASN A 76 -0.18 6.04 10.21
CA ASN A 76 -1.10 5.44 9.26
C ASN A 76 -0.36 5.13 7.96
N ILE A 77 -0.76 4.04 7.31
CA ILE A 77 -0.45 3.77 5.91
C ILE A 77 -1.73 4.04 5.14
N LEU A 78 -1.63 4.86 4.09
CA LEU A 78 -2.74 5.17 3.21
C LEU A 78 -2.44 4.60 1.83
N PHE A 79 -3.27 3.66 1.39
CA PHE A 79 -3.24 3.11 0.04
C PHE A 79 -4.33 3.77 -0.79
N LEU A 80 -3.98 4.27 -1.97
CA LEU A 80 -4.86 5.02 -2.85
C LEU A 80 -4.75 4.47 -4.28
N VAL A 81 -5.90 4.22 -4.89
CA VAL A 81 -6.00 3.80 -6.29
C VAL A 81 -7.16 4.54 -6.94
N LYS A 82 -6.98 5.03 -8.17
CA LYS A 82 -8.07 5.64 -8.93
C LYS A 82 -9.20 4.63 -9.14
N ASN A 83 -10.45 5.07 -9.01
CA ASN A 83 -11.61 4.17 -9.10
C ASN A 83 -11.61 3.37 -10.43
N GLU A 84 -11.27 4.03 -11.54
CA GLU A 84 -11.18 3.36 -12.86
C GLU A 84 -10.17 2.20 -12.90
N GLU A 85 -9.02 2.34 -12.24
CA GLU A 85 -7.98 1.32 -12.18
C GLU A 85 -8.34 0.23 -11.18
N ALA A 86 -8.97 0.63 -10.06
CA ALA A 86 -9.48 -0.30 -9.06
C ALA A 86 -10.55 -1.23 -9.67
N GLN A 87 -11.47 -0.70 -10.47
CA GLN A 87 -12.49 -1.49 -11.15
C GLN A 87 -11.88 -2.47 -12.16
N LYS A 88 -10.96 -1.99 -13.02
CA LYS A 88 -10.24 -2.89 -13.96
C LYS A 88 -9.52 -4.02 -13.25
N PHE A 89 -8.89 -3.72 -12.12
CA PHE A 89 -8.18 -4.71 -11.32
C PHE A 89 -9.13 -5.74 -10.70
N PHE A 90 -10.24 -5.27 -10.10
CA PHE A 90 -11.28 -6.12 -9.57
C PHE A 90 -11.89 -7.04 -10.63
N ASP A 91 -12.29 -6.50 -11.78
CA ASP A 91 -12.87 -7.28 -12.88
C ASP A 91 -11.91 -8.37 -13.38
N THR A 92 -10.61 -8.07 -13.41
CA THR A 92 -9.57 -9.02 -13.82
C THR A 92 -9.39 -10.17 -12.84
N LEU A 93 -9.52 -9.89 -11.54
CA LEU A 93 -9.39 -10.90 -10.48
C LEU A 93 -10.65 -11.73 -10.31
N MET A 94 -11.82 -11.09 -10.45
CA MET A 94 -13.12 -11.71 -10.29
C MET A 94 -13.64 -12.35 -11.58
N PHE A 95 -12.85 -12.36 -12.65
CA PHE A 95 -13.22 -13.02 -13.90
C PHE A 95 -13.55 -14.50 -13.68
N GLY A 96 -14.79 -14.90 -14.00
CA GLY A 96 -15.28 -16.27 -13.83
C GLY A 96 -15.97 -16.56 -12.50
N PHE A 97 -15.98 -15.60 -11.56
CA PHE A 97 -16.81 -15.69 -10.36
C PHE A 97 -18.25 -15.22 -10.66
N SER A 98 -19.22 -15.78 -9.97
CA SER A 98 -20.64 -15.38 -10.05
C SER A 98 -21.08 -14.73 -8.73
N ASN A 99 -22.14 -13.93 -8.77
CA ASN A 99 -22.66 -13.18 -7.61
C ASN A 99 -21.65 -12.19 -7.01
N ILE A 100 -20.90 -11.52 -7.88
CA ILE A 100 -19.98 -10.45 -7.49
C ILE A 100 -20.81 -9.25 -7.02
N ASN A 101 -20.50 -8.73 -5.83
CA ASN A 101 -21.17 -7.56 -5.25
C ASN A 101 -20.15 -6.49 -4.84
N GLU A 102 -20.67 -5.32 -4.48
CA GLU A 102 -19.89 -4.17 -4.05
C GLU A 102 -19.12 -4.42 -2.73
N GLU A 103 -19.68 -5.21 -1.80
CA GLU A 103 -18.97 -5.58 -0.56
C GLU A 103 -17.69 -6.36 -0.85
N MET A 104 -17.71 -7.23 -1.86
CA MET A 104 -16.54 -8.00 -2.26
C MET A 104 -15.48 -7.12 -2.93
N PHE A 105 -15.89 -6.06 -3.63
CA PHE A 105 -14.97 -5.04 -4.15
C PHE A 105 -14.18 -4.39 -3.01
N TYR A 106 -14.86 -3.87 -2.00
CA TYR A 106 -14.19 -3.24 -0.86
C TYR A 106 -13.37 -4.23 -0.03
N SER A 107 -13.88 -5.43 0.19
CA SER A 107 -13.17 -6.49 0.92
C SER A 107 -11.88 -6.90 0.22
N MET A 108 -11.89 -7.01 -1.12
CA MET A 108 -10.69 -7.31 -1.90
C MET A 108 -9.62 -6.23 -1.68
N PHE A 109 -9.99 -4.95 -1.76
CA PHE A 109 -9.04 -3.86 -1.55
C PHE A 109 -8.56 -3.76 -0.10
N GLN A 110 -9.39 -4.07 0.89
CA GLN A 110 -8.96 -4.20 2.28
C GLN A 110 -7.89 -5.29 2.45
N GLU A 111 -8.08 -6.46 1.83
CA GLU A 111 -7.11 -7.55 1.90
C GLU A 111 -5.80 -7.20 1.18
N ILE A 112 -5.87 -6.60 -0.01
CA ILE A 112 -4.69 -6.08 -0.72
C ILE A 112 -3.97 -5.06 0.17
N GLY A 113 -4.70 -4.10 0.74
CA GLY A 113 -4.15 -3.11 1.66
C GLY A 113 -3.42 -3.75 2.83
N ASN A 114 -4.05 -4.73 3.49
CA ASN A 114 -3.43 -5.47 4.60
C ASN A 114 -2.15 -6.19 4.19
N ILE A 115 -2.12 -6.84 3.02
CA ILE A 115 -0.93 -7.49 2.48
C ILE A 115 0.20 -6.47 2.24
N LEU A 116 -0.13 -5.37 1.56
CA LEU A 116 0.84 -4.31 1.25
C LEU A 116 1.39 -3.67 2.54
N GLY A 117 0.49 -3.29 3.45
CA GLY A 117 0.83 -2.65 4.71
C GLY A 117 1.68 -3.54 5.60
N ASN A 118 1.31 -4.81 5.78
CA ASN A 118 2.10 -5.77 6.54
C ASN A 118 3.47 -6.00 5.90
N SER A 119 3.53 -6.14 4.58
CA SER A 119 4.79 -6.34 3.86
C SER A 119 5.74 -5.16 4.04
N TYR A 120 5.22 -3.93 3.98
CA TYR A 120 5.98 -2.70 4.20
C TYR A 120 6.44 -2.57 5.66
N LEU A 121 5.55 -2.78 6.63
CA LEU A 121 5.91 -2.72 8.05
C LEU A 121 6.93 -3.79 8.43
N ASN A 122 6.84 -4.99 7.87
CA ASN A 122 7.83 -6.03 8.09
C ASN A 122 9.21 -5.61 7.57
N ALA A 123 9.27 -4.98 6.39
CA ALA A 123 10.53 -4.46 5.85
C ALA A 123 11.13 -3.35 6.73
N VAL A 124 10.30 -2.41 7.20
CA VAL A 124 10.72 -1.37 8.15
C VAL A 124 11.23 -2.00 9.44
N SER A 125 10.49 -2.95 10.01
CA SER A 125 10.82 -3.61 11.29
C SER A 125 12.14 -4.39 11.19
N GLN A 126 12.38 -5.08 10.07
CA GLN A 126 13.63 -5.83 9.85
C GLN A 126 14.87 -4.92 9.82
N ILE A 127 14.75 -3.72 9.26
CA ILE A 127 15.87 -2.79 9.09
C ILE A 127 16.08 -1.93 10.34
N THR A 128 15.00 -1.53 11.00
CA THR A 128 15.04 -0.60 12.14
C THR A 128 15.01 -1.30 13.50
N ASN A 129 14.70 -2.59 13.54
CA ASN A 129 14.47 -3.40 14.74
C ASN A 129 13.33 -2.84 15.63
N LEU A 130 12.41 -2.07 15.04
CA LEU A 130 11.19 -1.58 15.70
C LEU A 130 10.08 -2.63 15.62
N SER A 131 9.19 -2.64 16.61
CA SER A 131 7.96 -3.41 16.60
C SER A 131 6.83 -2.57 16.01
N LEU A 132 6.41 -2.89 14.78
CA LEU A 132 5.32 -2.21 14.08
C LEU A 132 4.26 -3.23 13.65
N LEU A 133 2.99 -2.93 13.94
CA LEU A 133 1.87 -3.83 13.69
C LEU A 133 0.67 -3.06 13.10
N LEU A 134 -0.05 -3.72 12.19
CA LEU A 134 -1.36 -3.24 11.75
C LEU A 134 -2.44 -3.62 12.76
N PHE A 135 -3.38 -2.71 12.99
CA PHE A 135 -4.58 -3.02 13.75
C PHE A 135 -5.58 -3.75 12.87
N HIS A 136 -5.87 -5.01 13.20
CA HIS A 136 -6.95 -5.76 12.58
C HIS A 136 -8.25 -5.46 13.33
N GLN A 137 -9.25 -4.93 12.60
CA GLN A 137 -10.64 -4.85 13.07
C GLN A 137 -11.39 -6.12 12.68
#